data_AF-A0A7Y1YL68-F1
#
_entry.id   AF-A0A7Y1YL68-F1
#
_cell.length_a   1.000
_cell.length_b   1.000
_cell.length_c   1.000
_cell.angle_alpha   90.00
_cell.angle_beta   90.00
_cell.angle_gamma   90.00
#
_symmetry.space_group_name_H-M   'P 1'
#
loop_
_entity.id
_entity.type
_entity.pdbx_description
1 polymer ?
#
loop_
_entity_poly.entity_id
_entity_poly.type
_entity_poly.pdbx_seq_one_letter_code
_entity_poly.pdbx_strand_id
1 'polypeptide(L)'
;MNSFIIEGDEDAGIGLSQINRREFLLTSTITYVGEITGLEGKLPDDSITLARKVSPERMPITDLVSVPPALQWFVGRYGVHTPAALIHDWLIPTPSDPPVPGLTDPLADRYFRFMLKDLGVRVIRRWLMWTAVALRTRINSGRLKALLLIIWLAASVTGMAAFGLAVASLLGAELSGWYADVVTAAGGEWPLILLAAAAPFVFAVLWGKQYGAGILAAYSAPWIVPPTVFAAAGYVIYVILELLVSRADEEGDEPIQYKYF
;
A
#
# COMPACT_ATOMS: atom_id res chain seq x y z
N MET A 1 13.60 8.21 21.01
CA MET A 1 12.39 8.03 21.83
C MET A 1 11.62 6.89 21.23
N ASN A 2 11.49 5.78 21.95
CA ASN A 2 10.68 4.65 21.50
C ASN A 2 9.21 5.05 21.66
N SER A 3 8.53 5.32 20.55
CA SER A 3 7.10 5.65 20.54
C SER A 3 6.20 4.42 20.75
N PHE A 4 6.78 3.27 21.07
CA PHE A 4 6.14 1.97 21.24
C PHE A 4 6.71 1.27 22.46
N ILE A 5 5.81 0.69 23.26
CA ILE A 5 6.12 -0.14 24.41
C ILE A 5 5.60 -1.55 24.14
N ILE A 6 6.45 -2.55 24.35
CA ILE A 6 6.15 -3.96 24.14
C ILE A 6 6.14 -4.66 25.50
N GLU A 7 5.03 -5.30 25.89
CA GLU A 7 4.89 -5.94 27.21
C GLU A 7 5.23 -5.04 28.41
N GLY A 8 5.01 -3.72 28.27
CA GLY A 8 5.34 -2.75 29.32
C GLY A 8 6.81 -2.31 29.36
N ASP A 9 7.64 -2.79 28.44
CA ASP A 9 9.06 -2.45 28.31
C ASP A 9 9.33 -1.73 26.96
N GLU A 10 10.12 -0.66 27.00
CA GLU A 10 10.51 0.11 25.82
C GLU A 10 11.56 -0.62 24.97
N ASP A 11 12.36 -1.51 25.57
CA ASP A 11 13.47 -2.20 24.90
C ASP A 11 13.11 -3.64 24.49
N ALA A 12 11.91 -4.10 24.82
CA ALA A 12 11.45 -5.44 24.47
C ALA A 12 11.16 -5.60 22.97
N GLY A 13 11.54 -6.75 22.42
CA GLY A 13 11.22 -7.13 21.05
C GLY A 13 9.77 -7.57 20.88
N ILE A 14 9.21 -7.40 19.68
CA ILE A 14 7.87 -7.90 19.35
C ILE A 14 7.88 -9.43 19.35
N GLY A 15 7.03 -10.02 20.17
CA GLY A 15 6.79 -11.46 20.20
C GLY A 15 5.86 -11.90 19.06
N LEU A 16 6.40 -12.67 18.11
CA LEU A 16 5.68 -13.28 17.01
C LEU A 16 6.09 -14.75 16.89
N SER A 17 5.13 -15.64 16.67
CA SER A 17 5.39 -17.04 16.33
C SER A 17 4.81 -17.36 14.96
N GLN A 18 5.66 -17.80 14.03
CA GLN A 18 5.21 -18.10 12.67
C GLN A 18 4.33 -19.36 12.66
N ILE A 19 3.15 -19.27 12.06
CA ILE A 19 2.22 -20.41 11.88
C ILE A 19 2.47 -21.06 10.52
N ASN A 20 2.60 -20.24 9.48
CA ASN A 20 2.83 -20.65 8.10
C ASN A 20 3.52 -19.52 7.30
N ARG A 21 3.56 -19.61 5.98
CA ARG A 21 4.21 -18.62 5.11
C ARG A 21 3.76 -17.18 5.29
N ARG A 22 2.51 -17.00 5.73
CA ARG A 22 1.84 -15.70 5.74
C ARG A 22 1.46 -15.29 7.14
N GLU A 23 1.04 -16.23 7.97
CA GLU A 23 0.40 -15.94 9.24
C GLU A 23 1.36 -16.14 10.42
N PHE A 24 1.25 -15.22 11.37
CA PHE A 24 1.98 -15.21 12.63
C PHE A 24 0.99 -15.09 13.78
N LEU A 25 1.25 -15.82 14.86
CA LEU A 25 0.64 -15.57 16.15
C LEU A 25 1.31 -14.35 16.79
N LEU A 26 0.51 -13.37 17.18
CA LEU A 26 0.96 -12.29 18.04
C LEU A 26 1.03 -12.82 19.48
N THR A 27 2.22 -12.81 20.08
CA THR A 27 2.42 -13.27 21.47
C THR A 27 2.74 -12.13 22.42
N SER A 28 2.93 -10.91 21.91
CA SER A 28 3.21 -9.73 22.72
C SER A 28 2.15 -8.64 22.54
N THR A 29 1.86 -7.92 23.61
CA THR A 29 1.07 -6.70 23.62
C THR A 29 1.90 -5.51 23.19
N ILE A 30 1.37 -4.71 22.26
CA ILE A 30 2.03 -3.52 21.72
C ILE A 30 1.18 -2.30 22.05
N THR A 31 1.81 -1.27 22.62
CA THR A 31 1.16 0.00 22.95
C THR A 31 1.91 1.17 22.30
N TYR A 32 1.20 1.98 21.53
CA TYR A 32 1.73 3.24 21.02
C TYR A 32 1.64 4.35 22.07
N VAL A 33 2.79 4.92 22.42
CA VAL A 33 2.94 6.00 23.41
C VAL A 33 3.32 7.35 22.81
N GLY A 34 3.35 7.46 21.47
CA GLY A 34 3.60 8.72 20.80
C GLY A 34 2.60 9.81 21.21
N GLU A 35 3.11 11.04 21.40
CA GLU A 35 2.32 12.18 21.86
C GLU A 35 1.22 12.55 20.87
N ILE A 36 1.55 12.54 19.56
CA ILE A 36 0.63 12.94 18.50
C ILE A 36 0.16 11.70 17.72
N THR A 37 -1.14 11.46 17.74
CA THR A 37 -1.81 10.39 17.01
C THR A 37 -2.39 10.87 15.68
N GLY A 38 -2.68 12.17 15.57
CA GLY A 38 -3.45 12.73 14.47
C GLY A 38 -4.95 12.44 14.55
N LEU A 39 -5.42 11.89 15.67
CA LEU A 39 -6.82 11.63 16.01
C LEU A 39 -7.39 12.69 16.95
N GLU A 40 -6.55 13.58 17.48
CA GLU A 40 -6.94 14.63 18.42
C GLU A 40 -8.03 15.52 17.80
N GLY A 41 -9.11 15.75 18.56
CA GLY A 41 -10.28 16.51 18.11
C GLY A 41 -11.13 15.81 17.04
N LYS A 42 -10.82 14.55 16.70
CA LYS A 42 -11.60 13.72 15.76
C LYS A 42 -12.28 12.54 16.43
N LEU A 43 -11.74 12.09 17.55
CA LEU A 43 -12.27 11.01 18.39
C LEU A 43 -12.24 11.43 19.86
N PRO A 44 -13.13 10.88 20.70
CA PRO A 44 -13.02 11.06 22.14
C PRO A 44 -11.82 10.29 22.70
N ASP A 45 -11.31 10.75 23.85
CA ASP A 45 -10.04 10.28 24.42
C ASP A 45 -10.04 8.79 24.80
N ASP A 46 -11.20 8.26 25.16
CA ASP A 46 -11.42 6.84 25.44
C ASP A 46 -11.15 5.98 24.19
N SER A 47 -11.61 6.44 23.03
CA SER A 47 -11.47 5.78 21.74
C SER A 47 -10.02 5.88 21.25
N ILE A 48 -9.35 7.01 21.49
CA ILE A 48 -7.92 7.16 21.22
C ILE A 48 -7.11 6.22 22.11
N THR A 49 -7.43 6.14 23.40
CA THR A 49 -6.76 5.22 24.35
C THR A 49 -6.93 3.77 23.93
N LEU A 50 -8.14 3.40 23.49
CA LEU A 50 -8.43 2.08 22.96
C LEU A 50 -7.62 1.78 21.70
N ALA A 51 -7.51 2.74 20.78
CA ALA A 51 -6.82 2.57 19.50
C ALA A 51 -5.30 2.36 19.64
N ARG A 52 -4.69 2.84 20.73
CA ARG A 52 -3.25 2.76 20.98
C ARG A 52 -2.72 1.35 21.24
N LYS A 53 -3.58 0.38 21.57
CA LYS A 53 -3.16 -0.93 22.08
C LYS A 53 -3.69 -2.07 21.22
N VAL A 54 -2.78 -2.94 20.80
CA VAL A 54 -3.09 -4.25 20.22
C VAL A 54 -2.52 -5.35 21.13
N SER A 55 -3.30 -6.41 21.35
CA SER A 55 -2.91 -7.53 22.20
C SER A 55 -3.28 -8.87 21.54
N PRO A 56 -2.63 -9.98 21.95
CA PRO A 56 -2.93 -11.32 21.44
C PRO A 56 -4.41 -11.71 21.52
N GLU A 57 -5.15 -11.22 22.53
CA GLU A 57 -6.57 -11.54 22.70
C GLU A 57 -7.46 -10.85 21.66
N ARG A 58 -7.04 -9.69 21.16
CA ARG A 58 -7.80 -8.92 20.16
C ARG A 58 -7.42 -9.26 18.73
N MET A 59 -6.15 -9.54 18.50
CA MET A 59 -5.63 -9.89 17.18
C MET A 59 -4.62 -11.03 17.35
N PRO A 60 -5.12 -12.28 17.53
CA PRO A 60 -4.25 -13.43 17.77
C PRO A 60 -3.41 -13.78 16.54
N ILE A 61 -3.95 -13.55 15.34
CA ILE A 61 -3.31 -13.91 14.06
C ILE A 61 -3.17 -12.65 13.21
N THR A 62 -2.01 -12.50 12.56
CA THR A 62 -1.69 -11.39 11.67
C THR A 62 -0.83 -11.88 10.51
N ASP A 63 -0.99 -11.26 9.34
CA ASP A 63 -0.10 -11.43 8.19
C ASP A 63 0.95 -10.30 8.08
N LEU A 64 1.08 -9.50 9.14
CA LEU A 64 1.94 -8.33 9.30
C LEU A 64 1.61 -7.21 8.31
N VAL A 65 2.09 -7.34 7.07
CA VAL A 65 1.76 -6.42 5.99
C VAL A 65 1.51 -7.25 4.74
N SER A 66 0.28 -7.17 4.26
CA SER A 66 -0.16 -7.74 2.99
C SER A 66 0.45 -6.99 1.79
N VAL A 67 1.72 -7.29 1.46
CA VAL A 67 2.43 -6.72 0.31
C VAL A 67 2.49 -7.71 -0.86
N PRO A 68 2.02 -7.34 -2.07
CA PRO A 68 2.18 -8.15 -3.28
C PRO A 68 3.65 -8.50 -3.55
N PRO A 69 3.99 -9.72 -4.00
CA PRO A 69 5.39 -10.15 -4.21
C PRO A 69 6.23 -9.16 -5.03
N ALA A 70 5.67 -8.65 -6.12
CA ALA A 70 6.36 -7.69 -6.99
C ALA A 70 6.64 -6.32 -6.34
N LEU A 71 6.05 -6.01 -5.19
CA LEU A 71 6.29 -4.77 -4.42
C LEU A 71 7.21 -5.00 -3.21
N GLN A 72 7.61 -6.24 -2.93
CA GLN A 72 8.44 -6.56 -1.75
C GLN A 72 9.87 -6.01 -1.85
N TRP A 73 10.36 -5.67 -3.05
CA TRP A 73 11.61 -4.93 -3.22
C TRP A 73 11.55 -3.52 -2.60
N PHE A 74 10.36 -2.93 -2.50
CA PHE A 74 10.15 -1.57 -2.00
C PHE A 74 9.82 -1.54 -0.50
N VAL A 75 8.90 -2.41 -0.06
CA VAL A 75 8.52 -2.59 1.35
C VAL A 75 8.38 -4.09 1.65
N GLY A 76 9.16 -4.59 2.60
CA GLY A 76 9.03 -5.96 3.09
C GLY A 76 7.78 -6.16 3.96
N ARG A 77 7.42 -7.41 4.23
CA ARG A 77 6.29 -7.75 5.13
C ARG A 77 6.50 -7.33 6.58
N TYR A 78 7.75 -7.18 6.98
CA TYR A 78 8.14 -6.73 8.31
C TYR A 78 9.32 -5.77 8.24
N GLY A 79 9.55 -5.05 9.33
CA GLY A 79 10.65 -4.12 9.51
C GLY A 79 10.30 -3.04 10.52
N VAL A 80 10.92 -1.86 10.39
CA VAL A 80 10.70 -0.71 11.28
C VAL A 80 9.21 -0.31 11.39
N HIS A 81 8.40 -0.61 10.38
CA HIS A 81 6.97 -0.28 10.34
C HIS A 81 6.07 -1.33 11.02
N THR A 82 6.59 -2.49 11.39
CA THR A 82 5.80 -3.62 11.93
C THR A 82 4.93 -3.23 13.14
N PRO A 83 5.43 -2.52 14.18
CA PRO A 83 4.58 -2.12 15.30
C PRO A 83 3.36 -1.28 14.85
N ALA A 84 3.56 -0.36 13.91
CA ALA A 84 2.48 0.46 13.38
C ALA A 84 1.49 -0.34 12.53
N ALA A 85 1.98 -1.33 11.77
CA ALA A 85 1.14 -2.20 10.95
C ALA A 85 0.25 -3.08 11.81
N LEU A 86 0.80 -3.69 12.87
CA LEU A 86 0.04 -4.50 13.82
C LEU A 86 -1.07 -3.70 14.51
N ILE A 87 -0.79 -2.45 14.89
CA ILE A 87 -1.84 -1.57 15.42
C ILE A 87 -2.86 -1.24 14.31
N HIS A 88 -2.43 -0.91 13.08
CA HIS A 88 -3.38 -0.60 12.00
C HIS A 88 -4.31 -1.77 11.67
N ASP A 89 -3.78 -2.99 11.58
CA ASP A 89 -4.56 -4.20 11.26
C ASP A 89 -5.68 -4.44 12.27
N TRP A 90 -5.40 -4.29 13.58
CA TRP A 90 -6.41 -4.43 14.63
C TRP A 90 -7.51 -3.38 14.51
N LEU A 91 -7.17 -2.16 14.06
CA LEU A 91 -8.14 -1.07 13.90
C LEU A 91 -9.05 -1.25 12.70
N ILE A 92 -8.73 -2.17 11.78
CA ILE A 92 -9.60 -2.50 10.65
C ILE A 92 -10.64 -3.53 11.12
N PRO A 93 -11.94 -3.18 11.11
CA PRO A 93 -12.96 -4.04 11.68
C PRO A 93 -13.05 -5.39 10.95
N THR A 94 -13.14 -6.47 11.73
CA THR A 94 -13.52 -7.81 11.27
C THR A 94 -14.98 -8.07 11.65
N PRO A 95 -15.67 -9.05 11.03
CA PRO A 95 -17.02 -9.42 11.45
C PRO A 95 -17.13 -9.89 12.91
N SER A 96 -16.01 -10.34 13.50
CA SER A 96 -15.93 -10.91 14.85
C SER A 96 -15.65 -9.87 15.94
N ASP A 97 -15.05 -8.73 15.59
CA ASP A 97 -14.54 -7.78 16.57
C ASP A 97 -15.25 -6.42 16.47
N PRO A 98 -15.74 -5.88 17.60
CA PRO A 98 -16.38 -4.57 17.60
C PRO A 98 -15.35 -3.49 17.25
N PRO A 99 -15.69 -2.55 16.34
CA PRO A 99 -14.79 -1.46 15.98
C PRO A 99 -14.56 -0.51 17.16
N VAL A 100 -13.42 0.18 17.16
CA VAL A 100 -13.20 1.33 18.05
C VAL A 100 -14.31 2.37 17.79
N PRO A 101 -15.06 2.81 18.82
CA PRO A 101 -16.17 3.75 18.64
C PRO A 101 -15.76 5.03 17.89
N GLY A 102 -16.52 5.38 16.86
CA GLY A 102 -16.29 6.57 16.03
C GLY A 102 -15.08 6.49 15.10
N LEU A 103 -14.22 5.48 15.22
CA LEU A 103 -13.07 5.30 14.34
C LEU A 103 -13.54 4.86 12.95
N THR A 104 -13.01 5.51 11.92
CA THR A 104 -13.26 5.15 10.52
C THR A 104 -11.95 4.73 9.87
N ASP A 105 -12.00 3.90 8.83
CA ASP A 105 -10.79 3.44 8.12
C ASP A 105 -9.88 4.61 7.69
N PRO A 106 -10.37 5.75 7.15
CA PRO A 106 -9.50 6.89 6.85
C PRO A 106 -8.81 7.52 8.06
N LEU A 107 -9.40 7.42 9.26
CA LEU A 107 -8.77 7.84 10.51
C LEU A 107 -7.71 6.83 10.96
N ALA A 108 -7.98 5.53 10.83
CA ALA A 108 -6.98 4.48 11.07
C ALA A 108 -5.78 4.63 10.11
N ASP A 109 -6.02 4.86 8.83
CA ASP A 109 -4.98 5.16 7.83
C ASP A 109 -4.16 6.40 8.22
N ARG A 110 -4.84 7.46 8.67
CA ARG A 110 -4.18 8.68 9.14
C ARG A 110 -3.30 8.38 10.35
N TYR A 111 -3.82 7.67 11.35
CA TYR A 111 -3.09 7.30 12.56
C TYR A 111 -1.87 6.45 12.24
N PHE A 112 -2.00 5.47 11.35
CA PHE A 112 -0.89 4.68 10.83
C PHE A 112 0.25 5.54 10.29
N ARG A 113 -0.06 6.59 9.52
CA ARG A 113 0.96 7.52 9.03
C ARG A 113 1.67 8.29 10.16
N PHE A 114 0.99 8.64 11.25
CA PHE A 114 1.62 9.29 12.41
C PHE A 114 2.53 8.30 13.16
N MET A 115 2.06 7.08 13.38
CA MET A 115 2.88 6.00 13.97
C MET A 115 4.16 5.75 13.16
N LEU A 116 4.07 5.69 11.83
CA LEU A 116 5.23 5.56 10.93
C LEU A 116 6.19 6.76 11.04
N LYS A 117 5.68 7.97 11.32
CA LYS A 117 6.52 9.16 11.51
C LYS A 117 7.37 8.99 12.76
N ASP A 118 6.76 8.55 13.85
CA ASP A 118 7.43 8.42 15.14
C ASP A 118 8.44 7.26 15.14
N LEU A 119 8.18 6.21 14.35
CA LEU A 119 9.14 5.14 14.03
C LEU A 119 10.32 5.60 13.15
N GLY A 120 10.38 6.86 12.75
CA GLY A 120 11.44 7.38 11.90
C GLY A 120 11.39 6.88 10.44
N VAL A 121 10.26 6.34 9.98
CA VAL A 121 10.10 5.93 8.58
C VAL A 121 10.25 7.15 7.68
N ARG A 122 11.18 7.04 6.72
CA ARG A 122 11.52 8.11 5.77
C ARG A 122 10.25 8.68 5.13
N VAL A 123 10.22 10.00 4.96
CA VAL A 123 9.04 10.77 4.55
C VAL A 123 8.34 10.16 3.33
N ILE A 124 9.06 9.93 2.23
CA ILE A 124 8.49 9.37 1.00
C ILE A 124 7.88 7.99 1.25
N ARG A 125 8.64 7.07 1.88
CA ARG A 125 8.17 5.71 2.19
C ARG A 125 6.91 5.73 3.05
N ARG A 126 6.91 6.53 4.11
CA ARG A 126 5.75 6.69 5.01
C ARG A 126 4.50 7.14 4.27
N TRP A 127 4.64 8.13 3.39
CA TRP A 127 3.51 8.63 2.63
C TRP A 127 3.03 7.61 1.58
N LEU A 128 3.93 6.84 0.96
CA LEU A 128 3.54 5.76 0.04
C LEU A 128 2.81 4.62 0.75
N MET A 129 3.26 4.24 1.94
CA MET A 129 2.55 3.27 2.79
C MET A 129 1.16 3.77 3.17
N TRP A 130 1.03 5.06 3.51
CA TRP A 130 -0.28 5.68 3.74
C TRP A 130 -1.17 5.66 2.49
N THR A 131 -0.62 5.94 1.31
CA THR A 131 -1.38 5.86 0.05
C THR A 131 -1.85 4.44 -0.24
N ALA A 132 -1.04 3.42 0.08
CA ALA A 132 -1.42 2.02 -0.09
C ALA A 132 -2.61 1.62 0.79
N VAL A 133 -2.61 1.99 2.08
CA VAL A 133 -3.75 1.71 2.97
C VAL A 133 -4.99 2.53 2.58
N ALA A 134 -4.83 3.80 2.16
CA ALA A 134 -5.93 4.62 1.66
C ALA A 134 -6.57 4.05 0.37
N LEU A 135 -5.75 3.44 -0.49
CA LEU A 135 -6.22 2.72 -1.68
C LEU A 135 -7.09 1.52 -1.29
N ARG A 136 -6.61 0.68 -0.35
CA ARG A 136 -7.37 -0.46 0.19
C ARG A 136 -8.69 -0.03 0.80
N THR A 137 -8.67 1.00 1.65
CA THR A 137 -9.86 1.60 2.26
C THR A 137 -10.90 1.97 1.21
N ARG A 138 -10.50 2.53 0.07
CA ARG A 138 -11.43 2.89 -1.01
C ARG A 138 -12.04 1.72 -1.74
N ILE A 139 -11.25 0.68 -2.01
CA ILE A 139 -11.73 -0.56 -2.63
C ILE A 139 -12.83 -1.16 -1.75
N ASN A 140 -12.66 -1.10 -0.42
CA ASN A 140 -13.59 -1.69 0.54
C ASN A 140 -14.76 -0.77 0.94
N SER A 141 -14.66 0.55 0.72
CA SER A 141 -15.68 1.53 1.13
C SER A 141 -16.93 1.60 0.23
N GLY A 142 -17.13 0.63 -0.68
CA GLY A 142 -18.34 0.50 -1.51
C GLY A 142 -18.17 0.80 -3.00
N ARG A 143 -19.17 0.40 -3.80
CA ARG A 143 -19.12 0.37 -5.28
C ARG A 143 -18.82 1.73 -5.92
N LEU A 144 -19.39 2.82 -5.40
CA LEU A 144 -19.16 4.15 -5.96
C LEU A 144 -17.69 4.58 -5.82
N LYS A 145 -17.09 4.41 -4.64
CA LYS A 145 -15.68 4.75 -4.41
C LYS A 145 -14.74 3.86 -5.23
N ALA A 146 -15.07 2.58 -5.38
CA ALA A 146 -14.35 1.68 -6.27
C ALA A 146 -14.44 2.13 -7.74
N LEU A 147 -15.63 2.53 -8.20
CA LEU A 147 -15.82 3.07 -9.56
C LEU A 147 -15.02 4.36 -9.77
N LEU A 148 -15.07 5.30 -8.83
CA LEU A 148 -14.28 6.55 -8.91
C LEU A 148 -12.78 6.28 -8.94
N LEU A 149 -12.31 5.27 -8.20
CA LEU A 149 -10.93 4.82 -8.24
C LEU A 149 -10.58 4.24 -9.62
N ILE A 150 -11.45 3.44 -10.22
CA ILE A 150 -11.26 2.89 -11.57
C ILE A 150 -11.20 4.02 -12.61
N ILE A 151 -12.10 5.00 -12.52
CA ILE A 151 -12.10 6.17 -13.42
C ILE A 151 -10.79 6.95 -13.28
N TRP A 152 -10.35 7.20 -12.05
CA TRP A 152 -9.06 7.85 -11.80
C TRP A 152 -7.88 7.04 -12.37
N LEU A 153 -7.88 5.72 -12.17
CA LEU A 153 -6.83 4.84 -12.67
C LEU A 153 -6.79 4.84 -14.19
N ALA A 154 -7.96 4.73 -14.84
CA ALA A 154 -8.07 4.80 -16.30
C ALA A 154 -7.57 6.14 -16.83
N ALA A 155 -7.98 7.26 -16.23
CA ALA A 155 -7.49 8.59 -16.60
C ALA A 155 -5.97 8.72 -16.39
N SER A 156 -5.45 8.14 -15.31
CA SER A 156 -4.02 8.18 -15.00
C SER A 156 -3.18 7.35 -15.99
N VAL A 157 -3.65 6.16 -16.34
CA VAL A 157 -3.00 5.28 -17.34
C VAL A 157 -3.04 5.93 -18.72
N THR A 158 -4.21 6.44 -19.13
CA THR A 158 -4.37 7.13 -20.42
C THR A 158 -3.49 8.38 -20.48
N GLY A 159 -3.46 9.19 -19.41
CA GLY A 159 -2.59 10.37 -19.32
C GLY A 159 -1.11 9.99 -19.40
N MET A 160 -0.67 8.97 -18.66
CA MET A 160 0.73 8.51 -18.69
C MET A 160 1.11 7.96 -20.08
N ALA A 161 0.23 7.20 -20.72
CA ALA A 161 0.46 6.68 -22.07
C ALA A 161 0.55 7.81 -23.11
N ALA A 162 -0.38 8.76 -23.05
CA ALA A 162 -0.37 9.94 -23.91
C ALA A 162 0.89 10.78 -23.71
N PHE A 163 1.35 10.96 -22.47
CA PHE A 163 2.60 11.62 -22.16
C PHE A 163 3.79 10.90 -22.79
N GLY A 164 3.88 9.57 -22.62
CA GLY A 164 4.96 8.76 -23.21
C GLY A 164 5.00 8.84 -24.73
N LEU A 165 3.84 8.75 -25.39
CA LEU A 165 3.73 8.88 -26.84
C LEU A 165 4.11 10.29 -27.32
N ALA A 166 3.71 11.33 -26.60
CA ALA A 166 4.06 12.71 -26.94
C ALA A 166 5.55 13.02 -26.79
N VAL A 167 6.18 12.49 -25.75
CA VAL A 167 7.63 12.55 -25.60
C VAL A 167 8.31 11.77 -26.73
N ALA A 168 7.85 10.56 -27.06
CA ALA A 168 8.43 9.78 -28.15
C ALA A 168 8.32 10.50 -29.50
N SER A 169 7.15 11.08 -29.82
CA SER A 169 6.92 11.87 -31.03
C SER A 169 7.86 13.08 -31.10
N LEU A 170 8.01 13.81 -29.99
CA LEU A 170 8.92 14.96 -29.90
C LEU A 170 10.39 14.56 -30.12
N LEU A 171 10.75 13.34 -29.73
CA LEU A 171 12.08 12.76 -29.95
C LEU A 171 12.26 12.15 -31.35
N GLY A 172 11.26 12.29 -32.24
CA GLY A 172 11.33 11.85 -33.63
C GLY A 172 10.85 10.43 -33.89
N ALA A 173 10.13 9.81 -32.96
CA ALA A 173 9.51 8.51 -33.20
C ALA A 173 8.37 8.63 -34.23
N GLU A 174 8.39 7.77 -35.25
CA GLU A 174 7.29 7.67 -36.22
C GLU A 174 6.12 6.91 -35.61
N LEU A 175 5.08 7.65 -35.23
CA LEU A 175 3.84 7.09 -34.69
C LEU A 175 2.76 7.01 -35.78
N SER A 176 1.81 6.10 -35.60
CA SER A 176 0.70 5.87 -36.52
C SER A 176 -0.16 7.12 -36.75
N GLY A 177 -0.81 7.22 -37.92
CA GLY A 177 -1.58 8.40 -38.34
C GLY A 177 -2.66 8.88 -37.35
N TRP A 178 -3.35 7.98 -36.65
CA TRP A 178 -4.34 8.37 -35.64
C TRP A 178 -3.74 9.20 -34.50
N TYR A 179 -2.46 9.00 -34.19
CA TYR A 179 -1.76 9.77 -33.17
C TYR A 179 -1.49 11.21 -33.64
N ALA A 180 -1.15 11.39 -34.93
CA ALA A 180 -0.99 12.71 -35.52
C ALA A 180 -2.29 13.52 -35.45
N ASP A 181 -3.45 12.87 -35.63
CA ASP A 181 -4.76 13.52 -35.44
C ASP A 181 -4.96 14.00 -34.00
N VAL A 182 -4.55 13.21 -33.00
CA VAL A 182 -4.62 13.57 -31.57
C VAL A 182 -3.72 14.75 -31.24
N VAL A 183 -2.47 14.74 -31.71
CA VAL A 183 -1.52 15.85 -31.50
C VAL A 183 -2.05 17.13 -32.13
N THR A 184 -2.55 17.04 -33.35
CA THR A 184 -3.13 18.17 -34.07
C THR A 184 -4.35 18.74 -33.33
N ALA A 185 -5.25 17.86 -32.87
CA ALA A 185 -6.42 18.26 -32.09
C ALA A 185 -6.06 18.90 -30.74
N ALA A 186 -4.94 18.49 -30.12
CA ALA A 186 -4.43 19.09 -28.89
C ALA A 186 -3.71 20.44 -29.12
N GLY A 187 -3.47 20.84 -30.38
CA GLY A 187 -2.71 22.06 -30.72
C GLY A 187 -1.20 21.88 -30.65
N GLY A 188 -0.70 20.65 -30.76
CA GLY A 188 0.73 20.29 -30.75
C GLY A 188 1.14 19.37 -29.60
N GLU A 189 2.40 18.96 -29.61
CA GLU A 189 2.96 18.01 -28.64
C GLU A 189 3.05 18.64 -27.25
N TRP A 190 3.43 19.91 -27.16
CA TRP A 190 3.59 20.61 -25.88
C TRP A 190 2.28 20.73 -25.09
N PRO A 191 1.16 21.22 -25.66
CA PRO A 191 -0.13 21.18 -24.98
C PRO A 191 -0.54 19.76 -24.56
N LEU A 192 -0.36 18.77 -25.44
CA LEU A 192 -0.69 17.37 -25.12
C LEU A 192 0.14 16.86 -23.94
N ILE A 193 1.45 17.13 -23.92
CA ILE A 193 2.35 16.77 -22.81
C ILE A 193 1.87 17.40 -21.50
N LEU A 194 1.56 18.69 -21.50
CA LEU A 194 1.11 19.39 -20.29
C LEU A 194 -0.22 18.84 -19.78
N LEU A 195 -1.19 18.61 -20.67
CA LEU A 195 -2.48 18.03 -20.33
C LEU A 195 -2.32 16.60 -19.79
N ALA A 196 -1.53 15.78 -20.48
CA ALA A 196 -1.27 14.40 -20.11
C ALA A 196 -0.54 14.28 -18.76
N ALA A 197 0.44 15.15 -18.51
CA ALA A 197 1.16 15.23 -17.24
C ALA A 197 0.26 15.73 -16.10
N ALA A 198 -0.65 16.68 -16.36
CA ALA A 198 -1.55 17.22 -15.35
C ALA A 198 -2.73 16.30 -15.02
N ALA A 199 -3.19 15.49 -15.98
CA ALA A 199 -4.41 14.69 -15.85
C ALA A 199 -4.45 13.81 -14.57
N PRO A 200 -3.43 12.98 -14.24
CA PRO A 200 -3.45 12.16 -13.02
C PRO A 200 -3.66 12.97 -11.72
N PHE A 201 -3.17 14.21 -11.69
CA PHE A 201 -3.29 15.12 -10.56
C PHE A 201 -4.65 15.80 -10.49
N VAL A 202 -5.20 16.21 -11.64
CA VAL A 202 -6.55 16.79 -11.73
C VAL A 202 -7.59 15.75 -11.31
N PHE A 203 -7.48 14.53 -11.86
CA PHE A 203 -8.38 13.44 -11.52
C PHE A 203 -8.19 12.94 -10.07
N ALA A 204 -7.11 13.31 -9.38
CA ALA A 204 -6.98 13.02 -7.94
C ALA A 204 -8.08 13.70 -7.11
N VAL A 205 -8.88 14.64 -7.65
CA VAL A 205 -10.08 15.12 -6.96
C VAL A 205 -11.11 14.01 -6.70
N LEU A 206 -11.14 12.96 -7.53
CA LEU A 206 -12.03 11.79 -7.36
C LEU A 206 -11.75 11.01 -6.06
N TRP A 207 -10.61 11.28 -5.43
CA TRP A 207 -10.21 10.72 -4.15
C TRP A 207 -10.89 11.44 -2.95
N GLY A 208 -11.60 12.55 -3.17
CA GLY A 208 -12.37 13.27 -2.14
C GLY A 208 -11.49 13.75 -0.97
N LYS A 209 -11.90 13.46 0.27
CA LYS A 209 -11.14 13.85 1.49
C LYS A 209 -9.71 13.28 1.55
N GLN A 210 -9.43 12.23 0.78
CA GLN A 210 -8.11 11.59 0.68
C GLN A 210 -7.40 11.97 -0.65
N TYR A 211 -7.69 13.13 -1.26
CA TYR A 211 -7.08 13.57 -2.53
C TYR A 211 -5.55 13.57 -2.52
N GLY A 212 -4.92 13.86 -1.37
CA GLY A 212 -3.47 13.79 -1.23
C GLY A 212 -2.88 12.42 -1.53
N ALA A 213 -3.61 11.32 -1.27
CA ALA A 213 -3.15 9.98 -1.62
C ALA A 213 -3.19 9.75 -3.13
N GLY A 214 -4.17 10.33 -3.84
CA GLY A 214 -4.27 10.25 -5.30
C GLY A 214 -3.16 11.04 -6.00
N ILE A 215 -2.87 12.24 -5.51
CA ILE A 215 -1.73 13.05 -5.96
C ILE A 215 -0.42 12.27 -5.78
N LEU A 216 -0.23 11.66 -4.60
CA LEU A 216 0.99 10.92 -4.34
C LEU A 216 1.10 9.63 -5.17
N ALA A 217 -0.01 8.93 -5.38
CA ALA A 217 -0.06 7.76 -6.25
C ALA A 217 0.34 8.15 -7.69
N ALA A 218 -0.24 9.24 -8.23
CA ALA A 218 0.11 9.78 -9.54
C ALA A 218 1.59 10.18 -9.62
N TYR A 219 2.09 10.92 -8.64
CA TYR A 219 3.48 11.40 -8.59
C TYR A 219 4.50 10.26 -8.49
N SER A 220 4.17 9.20 -7.74
CA SER A 220 5.09 8.09 -7.49
C SER A 220 5.08 7.01 -8.56
N ALA A 221 3.99 6.90 -9.33
CA ALA A 221 3.83 5.87 -10.35
C ALA A 221 5.01 5.78 -11.34
N PRO A 222 5.53 6.89 -11.92
CA PRO A 222 6.68 6.83 -12.84
C PRO A 222 7.93 6.18 -12.25
N TRP A 223 8.10 6.25 -10.93
CA TRP A 223 9.30 5.77 -10.24
C TRP A 223 9.12 4.37 -9.66
N ILE A 224 7.90 4.02 -9.25
CA ILE A 224 7.60 2.73 -8.60
C ILE A 224 7.17 1.68 -9.63
N VAL A 225 6.39 2.07 -10.65
CA VAL A 225 5.82 1.12 -11.60
C VAL A 225 6.90 0.40 -12.41
N PRO A 226 7.89 1.08 -13.04
CA PRO A 226 8.86 0.35 -13.87
C PRO A 226 9.66 -0.71 -13.09
N PRO A 227 10.26 -0.42 -11.92
CA PRO A 227 10.93 -1.46 -11.13
C PRO A 227 9.97 -2.57 -10.68
N THR A 228 8.72 -2.24 -10.37
CA THR A 228 7.69 -3.24 -10.01
C THR A 228 7.35 -4.16 -11.18
N VAL A 229 7.28 -3.64 -12.41
CA VAL A 229 7.08 -4.43 -13.62
C VAL A 229 8.26 -5.39 -13.85
N PHE A 230 9.50 -4.91 -13.69
CA PHE A 230 10.67 -5.77 -13.78
C PHE A 230 10.69 -6.86 -12.69
N ALA A 231 10.38 -6.50 -11.45
CA ALA A 231 10.27 -7.46 -10.35
C ALA A 231 9.17 -8.50 -10.60
N ALA A 232 8.01 -8.07 -11.13
CA ALA A 232 6.92 -8.97 -11.50
C ALA A 232 7.34 -9.94 -12.61
N ALA A 233 8.03 -9.46 -13.65
CA ALA A 233 8.54 -10.30 -14.73
C ALA A 233 9.52 -11.36 -14.19
N GLY A 234 10.47 -10.95 -13.35
CA GLY A 234 11.40 -11.87 -12.69
C GLY A 234 10.68 -12.91 -11.83
N TYR A 235 9.67 -12.48 -11.06
CA TYR A 235 8.86 -13.39 -10.24
C TYR A 235 8.07 -14.41 -11.08
N VAL A 236 7.48 -13.99 -12.20
CA VAL A 236 6.77 -14.90 -13.13
C VAL A 236 7.72 -15.92 -13.73
N ILE A 237 8.92 -15.50 -14.17
CA ILE A 237 9.94 -16.41 -14.68
C ILE A 237 10.31 -17.44 -13.61
N TYR A 238 10.55 -17.00 -12.38
CA TYR A 238 10.83 -17.89 -11.25
C TYR A 238 9.71 -18.92 -11.04
N VAL A 239 8.45 -18.49 -10.99
CA VAL A 239 7.30 -19.40 -10.81
C VAL A 239 7.19 -20.42 -11.95
N ILE A 240 7.42 -20.00 -13.20
CA ILE A 240 7.41 -20.93 -14.34
C ILE A 240 8.51 -21.98 -14.20
N LEU A 241 9.73 -21.56 -13.84
CA LEU A 241 10.85 -22.49 -13.64
C LEU A 241 10.56 -23.48 -12.51
N GLU A 242 10.04 -23.00 -11.37
CA GLU A 242 9.64 -23.84 -10.23
C GLU A 242 8.60 -24.90 -10.67
N LEU A 243 7.59 -24.49 -11.43
CA LEU A 243 6.55 -25.38 -11.96
C LEU A 243 7.08 -26.40 -12.99
N LEU A 244 8.10 -26.04 -13.76
CA LEU A 244 8.71 -26.95 -14.74
C LEU A 244 9.63 -27.96 -14.04
N VAL A 245 10.43 -27.52 -13.06
CA VAL A 245 11.35 -28.38 -12.30
C VAL A 245 10.57 -29.32 -11.39
N SER A 246 9.60 -28.82 -10.62
CA SER A 246 8.77 -29.67 -9.74
C SER A 246 8.04 -30.80 -10.48
N ARG A 247 7.67 -30.60 -11.76
CA ARG A 247 7.09 -31.65 -12.61
C ARG A 247 8.11 -32.69 -13.08
N ALA A 248 9.38 -32.31 -13.18
CA ALA A 248 10.47 -33.21 -13.55
C ALA A 248 11.02 -33.97 -12.34
N ASP A 249 10.78 -33.47 -11.13
CA ASP A 249 11.29 -33.99 -9.85
C ASP A 249 10.31 -34.93 -9.12
N GLU A 250 9.19 -35.31 -9.76
CA GLU A 250 8.23 -36.29 -9.21
C GLU A 250 8.83 -37.69 -8.96
N GLU A 251 10.09 -37.93 -9.35
CA GLU A 251 10.79 -39.22 -9.24
C GLU A 251 11.92 -39.23 -8.17
N GLY A 252 12.23 -38.09 -7.51
CA GLY A 252 13.50 -37.90 -6.79
C GLY A 252 13.47 -37.72 -5.27
N ASP A 253 12.55 -36.91 -4.73
CA ASP A 253 12.56 -36.53 -3.31
C ASP A 253 11.16 -36.54 -2.71
N GLU A 254 11.05 -36.94 -1.42
CA GLU A 254 9.78 -36.80 -0.70
C GLU A 254 9.35 -35.33 -0.74
N PRO A 255 8.10 -35.02 -1.15
CA PRO A 255 7.67 -33.63 -1.26
C PRO A 255 7.75 -32.98 0.11
N ILE A 256 8.58 -31.93 0.23
CA ILE A 256 8.58 -31.08 1.42
C ILE A 256 7.14 -30.57 1.57
N GLN A 257 6.45 -31.10 2.58
CA GLN A 257 5.09 -30.70 2.90
C GLN A 257 5.15 -29.27 3.43
N TYR A 258 5.04 -28.27 2.53
CA TYR A 258 4.93 -26.85 2.85
C TYR A 258 3.63 -26.50 3.61
N LYS A 259 2.92 -27.48 4.16
CA LYS A 259 1.69 -27.29 4.91
C LYS A 259 1.88 -26.40 6.15
N TYR A 260 3.14 -26.18 6.55
CA TYR A 260 3.55 -25.37 7.69
C TYR A 260 4.56 -24.26 7.34
N PHE A 261 4.82 -23.99 6.04
CA PHE A 261 5.82 -23.01 5.57
C PHE A 261 5.30 -22.05 4.52
#